data_AF-A0A7S1X9X9-F1
#
_entry.id   AF-A0A7S1X9X9-F1
#
_cell.length_a   1.000
_cell.length_b   1.000
_cell.length_c   1.000
_cell.angle_alpha   90.00
_cell.angle_beta   90.00
_cell.angle_gamma   90.00
#
_symmetry.space_group_name_H-M   'P 1'
#
loop_
_entity.id
_entity.type
_entity.pdbx_description
1 polymer ?
#
loop_
_entity_poly.entity_id
_entity_poly.type
_entity_poly.pdbx_seq_one_letter_code
_entity_poly.pdbx_strand_id
1 'polypeptide(L)'
;MGAIEDKLDSFAHIDLAIVLHAMAMRNIKPPDALAQRLKAALIQHLGSPSIKEQHVSMIMWALTRMDLRLTSDGRVDCDLMEHTERVILRLTQRKLLTGTSLSICMWAYARIGYNPSRWVLSAAGA
;
A
#
# COMPACT_ATOMS: atom_id res chain seq x y z
N MET A 1 16.12 3.96 -13.54
CA MET A 1 14.92 3.16 -13.20
C MET A 1 14.81 1.86 -14.00
N GLY A 2 15.52 1.68 -15.13
CA GLY A 2 15.44 0.46 -15.96
C GLY A 2 15.58 -0.87 -15.19
N ALA A 3 16.55 -0.99 -14.26
CA ALA A 3 16.70 -2.23 -13.48
C ALA A 3 15.50 -2.61 -12.59
N ILE A 4 14.66 -1.64 -12.20
CA ILE A 4 13.42 -1.89 -11.45
C ILE A 4 12.32 -2.33 -12.42
N GLU A 5 12.21 -1.66 -13.57
CA GLU A 5 11.25 -1.98 -14.63
C GLU A 5 11.45 -3.39 -15.21
N ASP A 6 12.70 -3.83 -15.34
CA ASP A 6 13.08 -5.15 -15.86
C ASP A 6 12.82 -6.28 -14.87
N LYS A 7 12.85 -5.99 -13.57
CA LYS A 7 12.72 -7.00 -12.50
C LYS A 7 11.36 -7.00 -11.83
N LEU A 8 10.50 -6.03 -12.13
CA LEU A 8 9.23 -5.86 -11.45
C LEU A 8 8.36 -7.13 -11.46
N ASP A 9 8.36 -7.86 -12.57
CA ASP A 9 7.56 -9.09 -12.74
C ASP A 9 8.11 -10.28 -11.94
N SER A 10 9.34 -10.16 -11.41
CA SER A 10 10.02 -11.16 -10.56
C SER A 10 10.07 -10.78 -9.08
N PHE A 11 9.58 -9.60 -8.71
CA PHE A 11 9.62 -9.14 -7.34
C PHE A 11 8.69 -9.97 -6.47
N ALA A 12 9.18 -10.36 -5.29
CA ALA A 12 8.30 -10.83 -4.24
C ALA A 12 7.57 -9.65 -3.59
N HIS A 13 6.52 -9.95 -2.83
CA HIS A 13 5.74 -8.95 -2.09
C HIS A 13 6.60 -8.07 -1.16
N ILE A 14 7.68 -8.62 -0.60
CA ILE A 14 8.61 -7.87 0.26
C ILE A 14 9.48 -6.90 -0.56
N ASP A 15 9.96 -7.32 -1.73
CA ASP A 15 10.80 -6.50 -2.60
C ASP A 15 10.04 -5.25 -3.04
N LEU A 16 8.76 -5.42 -3.39
CA LEU A 16 7.88 -4.33 -3.79
C LEU A 16 7.67 -3.30 -2.66
N ALA A 17 7.41 -3.77 -1.44
CA ALA A 17 7.25 -2.90 -0.28
C ALA A 17 8.54 -2.12 0.02
N ILE A 18 9.70 -2.78 -0.06
CA ILE A 18 11.02 -2.17 0.15
C ILE A 18 11.31 -1.13 -0.93
N VAL A 19 11.07 -1.45 -2.20
CA VAL A 19 11.31 -0.54 -3.34
C VAL A 19 10.47 0.73 -3.22
N LEU A 20 9.17 0.58 -2.95
CA LEU A 20 8.26 1.72 -2.76
C LEU A 20 8.68 2.57 -1.57
N HIS A 21 9.03 1.94 -0.45
CA HIS A 21 9.51 2.65 0.72
C HIS A 21 10.82 3.40 0.43
N ALA A 22 11.76 2.79 -0.28
CA ALA A 22 13.03 3.41 -0.66
C ALA A 22 12.81 4.63 -1.59
N MET A 23 11.91 4.51 -2.58
CA MET A 23 11.52 5.63 -3.45
C MET A 23 10.90 6.76 -2.64
N ALA A 24 9.97 6.46 -1.74
CA ALA A 24 9.31 7.43 -0.88
C ALA A 24 10.29 8.16 0.07
N MET A 25 11.24 7.43 0.65
CA MET A 25 12.30 8.00 1.49
C MET A 25 13.20 8.97 0.71
N ARG A 26 13.39 8.73 -0.58
CA ARG A 26 14.19 9.58 -1.47
C ARG A 26 13.38 10.67 -2.17
N ASN A 27 12.07 10.76 -1.88
CA ASN A 27 11.13 11.66 -2.56
C ASN A 27 11.16 11.49 -4.10
N ILE A 28 11.42 10.27 -4.56
CA ILE A 28 11.46 9.93 -5.98
C ILE A 28 10.05 9.48 -6.38
N LYS A 29 9.43 10.23 -7.30
CA LYS A 29 8.18 9.80 -7.94
C LYS A 29 8.53 9.02 -9.21
N PRO A 30 8.07 7.76 -9.37
CA PRO A 30 8.25 7.04 -10.62
C PRO A 30 7.45 7.72 -11.74
N PRO A 31 7.90 7.64 -13.01
CA PRO A 31 7.11 8.01 -14.16
C PRO A 31 5.77 7.26 -14.19
N ASP A 32 4.73 7.86 -14.78
CA ASP A 32 3.37 7.32 -14.77
C ASP A 32 3.27 5.86 -15.24
N ALA A 33 4.02 5.50 -16.29
CA ALA A 33 4.06 4.12 -16.79
C ALA A 33 4.56 3.13 -15.73
N LEU A 34 5.64 3.48 -15.01
CA LEU A 34 6.16 2.66 -13.92
C LEU A 34 5.24 2.69 -12.70
N ALA A 35 4.63 3.83 -12.38
CA ALA A 35 3.65 3.96 -11.31
C ALA A 35 2.46 2.99 -11.53
N GLN A 36 1.92 2.93 -12.75
CA GLN A 36 0.82 2.03 -13.09
C GLN A 36 1.23 0.55 -12.97
N ARG A 37 2.43 0.19 -13.45
CA ARG A 37 2.95 -1.18 -13.28
C ARG A 37 3.16 -1.54 -11.81
N LEU A 38 3.70 -0.62 -11.00
CA LEU A 38 3.88 -0.80 -9.56
C LEU A 38 2.54 -1.01 -8.84
N LYS A 39 1.50 -0.26 -9.21
CA LYS A 39 0.14 -0.43 -8.68
C LYS A 39 -0.46 -1.80 -9.04
N ALA A 40 -0.33 -2.21 -10.30
CA ALA A 40 -0.79 -3.52 -10.74
C ALA A 40 -0.07 -4.66 -9.99
N ALA A 41 1.25 -4.56 -9.84
CA ALA A 41 2.02 -5.52 -9.05
C ALA A 41 1.59 -5.50 -7.57
N LEU A 42 1.36 -4.32 -6.98
CA LEU A 42 0.88 -4.18 -5.61
C LEU A 42 -0.44 -4.92 -5.41
N ILE A 43 -1.41 -4.73 -6.31
CA ILE A 43 -2.72 -5.38 -6.26
C ILE A 43 -2.56 -6.91 -6.26
N GLN A 44 -1.72 -7.45 -7.14
CA GLN A 44 -1.44 -8.89 -7.20
C GLN A 44 -0.81 -9.41 -5.91
N HIS A 45 0.16 -8.68 -5.34
CA HIS A 45 0.90 -9.11 -4.15
C HIS A 45 0.15 -8.89 -2.84
N LEU A 46 -0.73 -7.89 -2.73
CA LEU A 46 -1.60 -7.67 -1.58
C LEU A 46 -2.53 -8.89 -1.36
N GLY A 47 -2.87 -9.64 -2.42
CA GLY A 47 -3.61 -10.89 -2.29
C GLY A 47 -2.88 -12.00 -1.51
N SER A 48 -1.54 -11.95 -1.45
CA SER A 48 -0.69 -13.03 -0.93
C SER A 48 -0.96 -13.34 0.56
N PRO A 49 -1.03 -14.63 0.94
CA PRO A 49 -1.19 -15.02 2.35
C PRO A 49 0.05 -14.73 3.20
N SER A 50 1.22 -14.51 2.57
CA SER A 50 2.50 -14.27 3.26
C SER A 50 2.74 -12.80 3.61
N ILE A 51 1.83 -11.90 3.23
CA ILE A 51 1.97 -10.49 3.55
C ILE A 51 1.86 -10.26 5.06
N LYS A 52 2.80 -9.48 5.60
CA LYS A 52 2.86 -9.08 7.00
C LYS A 52 2.35 -7.66 7.18
N GLU A 53 1.91 -7.35 8.38
CA GLU A 53 1.41 -6.04 8.81
C GLU A 53 2.40 -4.90 8.54
N GLN A 54 3.70 -5.14 8.74
CA GLN A 54 4.75 -4.16 8.47
C GLN A 54 4.78 -3.78 6.98
N HIS A 55 4.69 -4.77 6.08
CA HIS A 55 4.70 -4.52 4.64
C HIS A 55 3.52 -3.64 4.21
N VAL A 56 2.33 -3.90 4.75
CA VAL A 56 1.13 -3.09 4.46
C VAL A 56 1.32 -1.65 4.93
N SER A 57 1.80 -1.47 6.16
CA SER A 57 2.05 -0.12 6.69
C SER A 57 3.11 0.65 5.90
N MET A 58 4.17 -0.02 5.45
CA MET A 58 5.20 0.58 4.59
C MET A 58 4.64 0.99 3.23
N ILE A 59 3.85 0.12 2.60
CA ILE A 59 3.18 0.40 1.32
C ILE A 59 2.26 1.63 1.48
N MET A 60 1.38 1.62 2.49
CA MET A 60 0.44 2.71 2.75
C MET A 60 1.17 4.04 2.97
N TRP A 61 2.24 4.03 3.78
CA TRP A 61 3.06 5.22 3.99
C TRP A 61 3.72 5.70 2.69
N ALA A 62 4.32 4.77 1.92
CA ALA A 62 5.00 5.09 0.67
C ALA A 62 4.05 5.70 -0.38
N LEU A 63 2.84 5.14 -0.53
CA LEU A 63 1.79 5.66 -1.41
C LEU A 63 1.40 7.10 -1.07
N THR A 64 1.28 7.42 0.23
CA THR A 64 0.94 8.79 0.66
C THR A 64 2.05 9.79 0.35
N ARG A 65 3.32 9.37 0.47
CA ARG A 65 4.50 10.22 0.30
C ARG A 65 4.79 10.53 -1.16
N MET A 66 4.66 9.53 -2.02
CA MET A 66 4.93 9.69 -3.45
C MET A 66 3.74 10.20 -4.25
N ASP A 67 2.58 10.38 -3.62
CA ASP A 67 1.33 10.78 -4.29
C ASP A 67 0.84 9.74 -5.32
N LEU A 68 1.34 8.50 -5.24
CA LEU A 68 0.94 7.37 -6.09
C LEU A 68 -0.46 6.83 -5.75
N ARG A 69 -1.18 7.54 -4.88
CA ARG A 69 -2.57 7.29 -4.53
C ARG A 69 -3.54 7.73 -5.63
N LEU A 70 -3.06 8.55 -6.58
CA LEU A 70 -3.91 9.14 -7.59
C LEU A 70 -3.89 8.32 -8.89
N THR A 71 -5.05 8.09 -9.49
CA THR A 71 -5.18 7.74 -10.91
C THR A 71 -4.72 8.93 -11.77
N SER A 72 -4.50 8.72 -13.06
CA SER A 72 -3.99 9.77 -13.96
C SER A 72 -4.90 11.01 -14.04
N ASP A 73 -6.14 10.90 -13.59
CA ASP A 73 -7.15 11.97 -13.48
C ASP A 73 -7.16 12.67 -12.10
N GLY A 74 -6.22 12.37 -11.21
CA GLY A 74 -6.10 13.00 -9.90
C GLY A 74 -7.08 12.48 -8.84
N ARG A 75 -7.78 11.36 -9.09
CA ARG A 75 -8.70 10.73 -8.12
C ARG A 75 -8.02 9.62 -7.34
N VAL A 76 -8.54 9.28 -6.16
CA VAL A 76 -8.03 8.14 -5.39
C VAL A 76 -8.26 6.84 -6.17
N ASP A 77 -7.22 6.01 -6.24
CA ASP A 77 -7.27 4.68 -6.84
C ASP A 77 -8.04 3.71 -5.93
N CYS A 78 -9.37 3.64 -6.13
CA CYS A 78 -10.28 2.86 -5.28
C CYS A 78 -9.91 1.37 -5.26
N ASP A 79 -9.53 0.78 -6.39
CA ASP A 79 -9.17 -0.63 -6.49
C ASP A 79 -7.98 -0.95 -5.59
N LEU A 80 -6.94 -0.12 -5.63
CA LEU A 80 -5.78 -0.28 -4.74
C LEU A 80 -6.19 -0.16 -3.27
N MET A 81 -7.03 0.83 -2.92
CA MET A 81 -7.48 1.03 -1.54
C MET A 81 -8.32 -0.14 -1.03
N GLU A 82 -9.25 -0.67 -1.82
CA GLU A 82 -10.05 -1.85 -1.46
C GLU A 82 -9.19 -3.10 -1.24
N HIS A 83 -8.12 -3.27 -2.04
CA HIS A 83 -7.16 -4.36 -1.81
C HIS A 83 -6.39 -4.17 -0.49
N THR A 84 -5.90 -2.96 -0.20
CA THR A 84 -5.21 -2.70 1.08
C THR A 84 -6.13 -2.95 2.28
N GLU A 85 -7.40 -2.54 2.17
CA GLU A 85 -8.41 -2.74 3.19
C GLU A 85 -8.68 -4.22 3.46
N ARG A 86 -8.83 -5.04 2.41
CA ARG A 86 -9.01 -6.50 2.57
C ARG A 86 -7.84 -7.14 3.30
N VAL A 87 -6.61 -6.68 3.06
CA VAL A 87 -5.44 -7.18 3.79
C VAL A 87 -5.48 -6.78 5.25
N ILE A 88 -5.79 -5.50 5.55
CA ILE A 88 -5.91 -5.01 6.93
C ILE A 88 -6.97 -5.79 7.69
N LEU A 89 -8.14 -6.03 7.09
CA LEU A 89 -9.21 -6.83 7.70
C LEU A 89 -8.74 -8.27 7.97
N ARG A 90 -8.07 -8.91 7.02
CA ARG A 90 -7.53 -10.26 7.18
C ARG A 90 -6.52 -10.33 8.33
N LEU A 91 -5.60 -9.36 8.41
CA LEU A 91 -4.60 -9.28 9.47
C LEU A 91 -5.24 -9.01 10.84
N THR A 92 -6.28 -8.16 10.87
CA THR A 92 -7.07 -7.87 12.08
C THR A 92 -7.79 -9.12 12.59
N GLN A 93 -8.50 -9.84 11.71
CA GLN A 93 -9.22 -11.07 12.07
C GLN A 93 -8.28 -12.14 12.63
N ARG A 94 -7.04 -12.18 12.15
CA ARG A 94 -6.00 -13.10 12.64
C ARG A 94 -5.24 -12.59 13.86
N LYS A 95 -5.57 -11.40 14.38
CA LYS A 95 -4.85 -10.72 15.48
C LYS A 95 -3.35 -10.52 15.20
N LEU A 96 -2.99 -10.33 13.93
CA LEU A 96 -1.61 -10.10 13.47
C LEU A 96 -1.29 -8.62 13.29
N LEU A 97 -2.31 -7.77 13.28
CA LEU A 97 -2.14 -6.33 13.09
C LEU A 97 -1.71 -5.66 14.41
N THR A 98 -0.54 -5.05 14.41
CA THR A 98 -0.06 -4.27 15.57
C THR A 98 -0.71 -2.88 15.60
N GLY A 99 -0.83 -2.29 16.79
CA GLY A 99 -1.36 -0.92 16.96
C GLY A 99 -0.56 0.12 16.18
N THR A 100 0.76 -0.04 16.07
CA THR A 100 1.63 0.86 15.28
C THR A 100 1.32 0.76 13.80
N SER A 101 1.25 -0.45 13.23
CA SER A 101 0.92 -0.63 11.81
C SER A 101 -0.48 -0.11 11.50
N LEU A 102 -1.45 -0.35 12.38
CA LEU A 102 -2.81 0.18 12.24
C LEU A 102 -2.83 1.71 12.26
N SER A 103 -2.11 2.34 13.19
CA SER A 103 -2.02 3.80 13.28
C SER A 103 -1.45 4.42 11.99
N ILE A 104 -0.43 3.79 11.39
CA ILE A 104 0.14 4.22 10.11
C ILE A 104 -0.90 4.09 8.98
N CYS A 105 -1.62 2.97 8.92
CA CYS A 105 -2.67 2.78 7.91
C CYS A 105 -3.80 3.81 8.07
N MET A 106 -4.22 4.10 9.30
CA MET A 106 -5.26 5.10 9.60
C MET A 106 -4.82 6.51 9.20
N TRP A 107 -3.59 6.89 9.56
CA TRP A 107 -3.00 8.15 9.11
C TRP A 107 -2.92 8.23 7.58
N ALA A 108 -2.53 7.14 6.93
CA ALA A 108 -2.43 7.07 5.48
C ALA A 108 -3.81 7.25 4.81
N TYR A 109 -4.85 6.57 5.30
CA TYR A 109 -6.22 6.76 4.80
C TYR A 109 -6.69 8.21 4.94
N ALA A 110 -6.50 8.82 6.10
CA ALA A 110 -6.86 10.22 6.33
C ALA A 110 -6.12 11.17 5.37
N ARG A 111 -4.83 10.93 5.12
CA ARG A 111 -4.01 11.74 4.20
C ARG A 111 -4.35 11.50 2.73
N ILE A 112 -4.77 10.30 2.37
CA ILE A 112 -5.24 9.95 1.02
C ILE A 112 -6.63 10.56 0.76
N GLY A 113 -7.41 10.81 1.81
CA GLY A 113 -8.82 11.19 1.69
C GLY A 113 -9.73 10.00 1.38
N TYR A 114 -9.25 8.77 1.63
CA TYR A 114 -10.05 7.56 1.51
C TYR A 114 -10.71 7.24 2.84
N ASN A 115 -12.02 6.96 2.82
CA ASN A 115 -12.78 6.57 3.99
C ASN A 115 -12.85 5.04 4.06
N PRO A 116 -12.09 4.38 4.96
CA PRO A 116 -12.13 2.92 5.07
C PRO A 116 -13.48 2.46 5.65
N SER A 117 -13.83 1.20 5.41
CA SER A 117 -15.08 0.63 5.92
C SER A 117 -15.15 0.66 7.43
N ARG A 118 -16.39 0.61 7.95
CA ARG A 118 -16.69 0.57 9.38
C ARG A 118 -15.96 -0.55 10.11
N TRP A 119 -15.66 -1.65 9.43
CA TRP A 119 -14.94 -2.78 10.02
C TRP A 119 -13.49 -2.42 10.35
N VAL A 120 -12.79 -1.75 9.43
CA VAL A 120 -11.43 -1.25 9.69
C VAL A 120 -11.45 -0.19 10.79
N LEU A 121 -12.44 0.70 10.79
CA LEU A 121 -12.60 1.71 11.84
C LEU A 121 -12.86 1.09 13.22
N SER A 122 -13.68 0.04 13.29
CA SER A 122 -13.95 -0.68 14.54
C SER A 122 -12.70 -1.37 15.09
N ALA A 123 -11.83 -1.87 14.21
CA ALA A 123 -10.55 -2.46 14.58
C ALA A 123 -9.56 -1.42 15.16
N ALA A 124 -9.72 -0.15 14.80
CA ALA A 124 -8.89 0.95 15.30
C ALA A 124 -9.40 1.58 16.60
N GLY A 125 -10.65 1.29 16.99
CA GLY A 125 -11.31 1.85 18.19
C GLY A 125 -11.61 0.83 19.29
N ALA A 126 -11.04 -0.38 19.22
CA ALA A 126 -11.13 -1.43 20.23
C ALA A 126 -9.79 -1.59 20.98
#